data_AF-A0A0M3J8N3-F1
#
_entry.id   AF-A0A0M3J8N3-F1
#
_cell.length_a   1.000
_cell.length_b   1.000
_cell.length_c   1.000
_cell.angle_alpha   90.00
_cell.angle_beta   90.00
_cell.angle_gamma   90.00
#
_symmetry.space_group_name_H-M   'P 1'
#
loop_
_entity.id
_entity.type
_entity.pdbx_description
1 polymer ?
#
loop_
_entity_poly.entity_id
_entity_poly.type
_entity_poly.pdbx_seq_one_letter_code
_entity_poly.pdbx_strand_id
1 'polypeptide(L)'
;MRMNRATTDLLLSMYPYYTRVTQEIKVRIRGLPVEEDIRMLRQLHLGMLIRTSGVVTVTTGILPQLSIVKYDCMACGYILGPFVQRYDEEIKPSTCPSCQSRGPFELNMENTIYHNYQRITIQESPNAVAAGRLPRSKDVILLGDLCDTCKPGDEIEVTGVYSNTYDGSMNTKQGFPVFNTVIHANHISKKDKIASDSLTDEDIQVCLDLQESLQNWNDTGNLRSMCKK
;
A
#
# COMPACT_ATOMS: atom_id res chain seq x y z
N MET A 1 -0.01 -10.30 8.48
CA MET A 1 0.54 -10.21 9.85
C MET A 1 1.63 -11.23 10.15
N ARG A 2 1.47 -12.55 9.94
CA ARG A 2 2.53 -13.53 10.27
C ARG A 2 3.83 -13.34 9.46
N MET A 3 3.74 -13.04 8.16
CA MET A 3 4.92 -12.77 7.32
C MET A 3 5.71 -11.55 7.80
N ASN A 4 5.04 -10.42 8.07
CA ASN A 4 5.70 -9.21 8.60
C ASN A 4 6.54 -9.51 9.84
N ARG A 5 5.97 -10.25 10.79
CA ARG A 5 6.68 -10.65 12.02
C ARG A 5 7.89 -11.52 11.70
N ALA A 6 7.72 -12.58 10.91
CA ALA A 6 8.82 -13.47 10.55
C ALA A 6 9.96 -12.74 9.83
N THR A 7 9.64 -11.82 8.90
CA THR A 7 10.62 -11.00 8.20
C THR A 7 11.32 -10.03 9.15
N THR A 8 10.59 -9.43 10.08
CA THR A 8 11.16 -8.54 11.09
C THR A 8 12.10 -9.32 12.01
N ASP A 9 11.69 -10.49 12.51
CA ASP A 9 12.50 -11.35 13.38
C ASP A 9 13.80 -11.80 12.67
N LEU A 10 13.71 -12.17 11.38
CA LEU A 10 14.86 -12.53 10.57
C LEU A 10 15.79 -11.33 10.32
N LEU A 11 15.23 -10.15 10.04
CA LEU A 11 16.06 -8.97 9.79
C LEU A 11 16.80 -8.56 11.07
N LEU A 12 16.15 -8.65 12.22
CA LEU A 12 16.77 -8.34 13.51
C LEU A 12 17.87 -9.34 13.90
N SER A 13 17.78 -10.60 13.46
CA SER A 13 18.86 -11.57 13.69
C SER A 13 20.10 -11.27 12.84
N MET A 14 19.93 -10.72 11.63
CA MET A 14 21.04 -10.28 10.77
C MET A 14 21.58 -8.90 11.16
N TYR A 15 20.68 -7.98 11.54
CA TYR A 15 20.99 -6.59 11.84
C TYR A 15 20.33 -6.15 13.15
N PRO A 16 20.97 -6.43 14.31
CA PRO A 16 20.38 -6.17 15.63
C PRO A 16 20.02 -4.69 15.90
N TYR A 17 20.75 -3.76 15.27
CA TYR A 17 20.55 -2.32 15.47
C TYR A 17 19.47 -1.71 14.56
N TYR A 18 18.83 -2.49 13.70
CA TYR A 18 17.83 -1.98 12.75
C TYR A 18 16.54 -1.46 13.42
N THR A 19 16.28 -1.89 14.66
CA THR A 19 15.19 -1.38 15.52
C THR A 19 15.18 0.14 15.69
N ARG A 20 16.33 0.81 15.50
CA ARG A 20 16.45 2.27 15.58
C ARG A 20 15.86 3.00 14.38
N VAL A 21 15.72 2.32 13.25
CA VAL A 21 15.22 2.91 11.99
C VAL A 21 13.71 2.68 11.88
N THR A 22 13.27 1.43 11.94
CA THR A 22 11.86 1.06 11.92
C THR A 22 11.60 -0.12 12.85
N GLN A 23 10.43 -0.11 13.50
CA GLN A 23 10.03 -1.17 14.44
C GLN A 23 9.34 -2.36 13.75
N GLU A 24 8.70 -2.13 12.61
CA GLU A 24 7.97 -3.16 11.86
C GLU A 24 8.31 -3.08 10.37
N ILE A 25 8.53 -4.24 9.76
CA ILE A 25 8.71 -4.39 8.32
C ILE A 25 7.43 -4.93 7.69
N LYS A 26 6.98 -4.30 6.61
CA LYS A 26 5.81 -4.71 5.84
C LYS A 26 6.24 -5.42 4.57
N VAL A 27 5.76 -6.66 4.38
CA VAL A 27 6.07 -7.44 3.19
C VAL A 27 5.11 -7.08 2.05
N ARG A 28 5.68 -6.76 0.89
CA ARG A 28 4.95 -6.38 -0.33
C ARG A 28 4.90 -7.58 -1.28
N ILE A 29 3.70 -7.99 -1.69
CA ILE A 29 3.51 -9.13 -2.59
C ILE A 29 3.43 -8.63 -4.02
N ARG A 30 4.24 -9.20 -4.91
CA ARG A 30 4.31 -8.88 -6.34
C ARG A 30 3.96 -10.11 -7.19
N GLY A 31 3.51 -9.89 -8.41
CA GLY A 31 3.39 -10.94 -9.43
C GLY A 31 2.35 -12.02 -9.14
N LEU A 32 1.15 -11.66 -8.67
CA LEU A 32 0.06 -12.65 -8.66
C LEU A 32 -0.24 -13.08 -10.11
N PRO A 33 -0.58 -14.34 -10.39
CA PRO A 33 -0.81 -14.79 -11.76
C PRO A 33 -2.11 -14.27 -12.37
N VAL A 34 -3.14 -14.04 -11.55
CA VAL A 34 -4.46 -13.60 -12.00
C VAL A 34 -4.56 -12.08 -11.88
N GLU A 35 -4.97 -11.42 -12.96
CA GLU A 35 -5.38 -10.01 -12.96
C GLU A 35 -6.89 -9.97 -13.16
N GLU A 36 -7.58 -9.26 -12.27
CA GLU A 36 -9.03 -9.11 -12.29
C GLU A 36 -9.41 -7.68 -12.66
N ASP A 37 -10.46 -7.53 -13.46
CA ASP A 37 -11.00 -6.21 -13.76
C ASP A 37 -11.79 -5.65 -12.57
N ILE A 38 -11.77 -4.32 -12.39
CA ILE A 38 -12.52 -3.62 -11.33
C ILE A 38 -14.01 -4.00 -11.37
N ARG A 39 -14.59 -4.21 -12.55
CA ARG A 39 -15.99 -4.62 -12.73
C ARG A 39 -16.26 -6.09 -12.44
N MET A 40 -15.26 -6.96 -12.42
CA MET A 40 -15.43 -8.38 -12.08
C MET A 40 -15.45 -8.62 -10.57
N LEU A 41 -15.01 -7.64 -9.77
CA LEU A 41 -15.08 -7.71 -8.31
C LEU A 41 -16.52 -7.91 -7.81
N ARG A 42 -16.70 -8.95 -7.00
CA ARG A 42 -17.98 -9.45 -6.45
C ARG A 42 -17.76 -9.93 -5.02
N GLN A 43 -18.84 -10.33 -4.34
CA GLN A 43 -18.82 -10.86 -2.98
C GLN A 43 -17.82 -12.02 -2.78
N LEU A 44 -17.58 -12.83 -3.81
CA LEU A 44 -16.64 -13.95 -3.74
C LEU A 44 -15.22 -13.49 -3.35
N HIS A 45 -14.85 -12.27 -3.74
CA HIS A 45 -13.52 -11.70 -3.53
C HIS A 45 -13.34 -11.11 -2.13
N LEU A 46 -14.39 -11.01 -1.31
CA LEU A 46 -14.29 -10.43 0.03
C LEU A 46 -13.31 -11.21 0.91
N GLY A 47 -12.37 -10.50 1.52
CA GLY A 47 -11.29 -11.06 2.34
C GLY A 47 -10.17 -11.71 1.53
N MET A 48 -10.25 -11.75 0.21
CA MET A 48 -9.22 -12.34 -0.65
C MET A 48 -8.20 -11.31 -1.14
N LEU A 49 -6.98 -11.79 -1.40
CA LEU A 49 -5.96 -11.00 -2.07
C LEU A 49 -6.26 -10.97 -3.58
N ILE A 50 -6.43 -9.77 -4.11
CA ILE A 50 -6.73 -9.51 -5.52
C ILE A 50 -5.63 -8.66 -6.15
N ARG A 51 -5.54 -8.74 -7.47
CA ARG A 51 -4.69 -7.88 -8.29
C ARG A 51 -5.54 -7.27 -9.39
N THR A 52 -5.58 -5.95 -9.43
CA THR A 52 -6.45 -5.18 -10.33
C THR A 52 -5.69 -4.00 -10.89
N SER A 53 -5.93 -3.64 -12.13
CA SER A 53 -5.36 -2.42 -12.74
C SER A 53 -6.42 -1.35 -12.98
N GLY A 54 -5.93 -0.11 -13.08
CA GLY A 54 -6.75 1.05 -13.39
C GLY A 54 -5.96 2.35 -13.34
N VAL A 55 -6.62 3.42 -13.75
CA VAL A 55 -6.07 4.78 -13.74
C VAL A 55 -6.51 5.49 -12.47
N VAL A 56 -5.57 6.14 -11.78
CA VAL A 56 -5.88 6.94 -10.59
C VAL A 56 -6.62 8.21 -11.00
N THR A 57 -7.81 8.46 -10.46
CA THR A 57 -8.60 9.64 -10.80
C THR A 57 -8.60 10.69 -9.69
N VAL A 58 -8.71 10.24 -8.45
CA VAL A 58 -8.78 11.10 -7.27
C VAL A 58 -7.82 10.60 -6.21
N THR A 59 -7.10 11.52 -5.59
CA THR A 59 -6.21 11.24 -4.46
C THR A 59 -6.53 12.22 -3.34
N THR A 60 -6.74 11.73 -2.12
CA THR A 60 -6.79 12.61 -0.94
C THR A 60 -5.39 13.08 -0.56
N GLY A 61 -5.30 14.14 0.24
CA GLY A 61 -4.08 14.44 0.98
C GLY A 61 -3.69 13.30 1.92
N ILE A 62 -2.44 13.32 2.37
CA ILE A 62 -1.92 12.38 3.36
C ILE A 62 -2.42 12.84 4.73
N LEU A 63 -3.15 11.97 5.43
CA LEU A 63 -3.70 12.23 6.76
C LEU A 63 -3.07 11.27 7.77
N PRO A 64 -2.79 11.70 9.00
CA PRO A 64 -2.35 10.80 10.06
C PRO A 64 -3.55 9.98 10.57
N GLN A 65 -3.44 8.66 10.52
CA GLN A 65 -4.40 7.72 11.10
C GLN A 65 -3.83 7.09 12.37
N LEU A 66 -4.68 6.94 13.38
CA LEU A 66 -4.37 6.22 14.62
C LEU A 66 -4.00 4.75 14.31
N SER A 67 -2.84 4.29 14.77
CA SER A 67 -2.41 2.89 14.66
C SER A 67 -2.55 2.17 16.00
N ILE A 68 -1.81 2.66 17.00
CA ILE A 68 -1.84 2.14 18.37
C ILE A 68 -2.26 3.30 19.26
N VAL A 69 -3.41 3.15 19.89
CA VAL A 69 -4.05 4.18 20.68
C VAL A 69 -3.87 3.89 22.16
N LYS A 70 -3.56 4.94 22.91
CA LYS A 70 -3.62 4.93 24.37
C LYS A 70 -4.59 6.00 24.84
N TYR A 71 -5.24 5.74 25.96
CA TYR A 71 -6.21 6.66 26.56
C TYR A 71 -5.83 6.97 27.99
N ASP A 72 -6.06 8.19 28.44
CA ASP A 72 -5.88 8.58 29.83
C ASP A 72 -7.23 8.53 30.56
N CYS A 73 -7.24 7.91 31.74
CA CYS A 73 -8.43 7.88 32.58
C CYS A 73 -8.51 9.15 33.42
N MET A 74 -9.52 9.99 33.18
CA MET A 74 -9.67 11.26 33.90
C MET A 74 -10.02 11.10 35.39
N ALA A 75 -10.50 9.93 35.80
CA ALA A 75 -10.83 9.65 37.20
C ALA A 75 -9.61 9.34 38.07
N CYS A 76 -8.54 8.78 37.51
CA CYS A 76 -7.37 8.32 38.29
C CYS A 76 -6.00 8.64 37.66
N GLY A 77 -5.95 9.20 36.46
CA GLY A 77 -4.71 9.50 35.73
C GLY A 77 -4.00 8.27 35.14
N TYR A 78 -4.61 7.08 35.18
CA TYR A 78 -4.00 5.86 34.65
C TYR A 78 -4.06 5.80 33.11
N ILE A 79 -2.94 5.43 32.48
CA ILE A 79 -2.83 5.27 31.02
C ILE A 79 -3.32 3.86 30.61
N LEU A 80 -4.35 3.83 29.79
CA LEU A 80 -5.00 2.65 29.22
C LEU A 80 -4.38 2.31 27.86
N GLY A 81 -4.24 1.01 27.58
CA GLY A 81 -3.79 0.50 26.30
C GLY A 81 -2.57 -0.41 26.43
N PRO A 82 -1.94 -0.79 25.32
CA PRO A 82 -2.18 -0.33 23.93
C PRO A 82 -3.44 -0.95 23.28
N PHE A 83 -4.23 -0.13 22.58
CA PHE A 83 -5.32 -0.60 21.72
C PHE A 83 -4.92 -0.49 20.24
N VAL A 84 -5.02 -1.59 19.49
CA VAL A 84 -4.74 -1.57 18.05
C VAL A 84 -5.99 -1.14 17.32
N GLN A 85 -5.93 0.04 16.69
CA GLN A 85 -7.04 0.59 15.93
C GLN A 85 -7.23 -0.21 14.64
N ARG A 86 -8.43 -0.75 14.43
CA ARG A 86 -8.80 -1.41 13.16
C ARG A 86 -9.39 -0.39 12.18
N TYR A 87 -9.45 -0.73 10.90
CA TYR A 87 -9.94 0.17 9.85
C TYR A 87 -11.45 0.40 9.89
N ASP A 88 -12.18 -0.53 10.52
CA ASP A 88 -13.63 -0.66 10.50
C ASP A 88 -14.33 -0.06 11.71
N GLU A 89 -13.68 -0.04 12.88
CA GLU A 89 -14.32 0.39 14.13
C GLU A 89 -13.38 1.14 15.07
N GLU A 90 -13.84 2.28 15.60
CA GLU A 90 -13.13 3.03 16.64
C GLU A 90 -13.17 2.25 17.97
N ILE A 91 -11.99 1.85 18.45
CA ILE A 91 -11.88 1.07 19.70
C ILE A 91 -11.75 2.02 20.87
N LYS A 92 -12.80 2.14 21.68
CA LYS A 92 -12.78 2.89 22.94
C LYS A 92 -12.75 1.94 24.14
N PRO A 93 -11.94 2.22 25.18
CA PRO A 93 -11.97 1.45 26.41
C PRO A 93 -13.34 1.61 27.09
N SER A 94 -13.87 0.51 27.60
CA SER A 94 -15.16 0.50 28.31
C SER A 94 -15.01 0.73 29.82
N THR A 95 -13.89 0.31 30.41
CA THR A 95 -13.66 0.39 31.86
C THR A 95 -12.17 0.50 32.16
N CYS A 96 -11.81 1.29 33.16
CA CYS A 96 -10.45 1.41 33.64
C CYS A 96 -10.06 0.21 34.51
N PRO A 97 -8.93 -0.48 34.26
CA PRO A 97 -8.48 -1.58 35.11
C PRO A 97 -8.00 -1.11 36.49
N SER A 98 -7.59 0.16 36.64
CA SER A 98 -7.08 0.69 37.90
C SER A 98 -8.18 1.15 38.86
N CYS A 99 -9.17 1.90 38.38
CA CYS A 99 -10.21 2.49 39.23
C CYS A 99 -11.62 1.95 38.96
N GLN A 100 -11.78 1.03 38.01
CA GLN A 100 -13.06 0.47 37.56
C GLN A 100 -14.10 1.52 37.10
N SER A 101 -13.68 2.77 36.92
CA SER A 101 -14.51 3.81 36.31
C SER A 101 -14.78 3.48 34.85
N ARG A 102 -15.99 3.83 34.38
CA ARG A 102 -16.43 3.70 32.98
C ARG A 102 -16.14 4.93 32.13
N GLY A 103 -15.44 5.93 32.67
CA GLY A 103 -15.06 7.14 31.93
C GLY A 103 -15.13 8.40 32.80
N PRO A 104 -14.75 9.57 32.25
CA PRO A 104 -14.36 9.80 30.85
C PRO A 104 -12.91 9.38 30.55
N PHE A 105 -12.68 8.95 29.30
CA PHE A 105 -11.37 8.58 28.76
C PHE A 105 -10.98 9.57 27.67
N GLU A 106 -9.79 10.15 27.76
CA GLU A 106 -9.27 11.08 26.76
C GLU A 106 -8.13 10.45 25.97
N LEU A 107 -7.98 10.84 24.70
CA LEU A 107 -6.92 10.30 23.84
C LEU A 107 -5.56 10.84 24.31
N ASN A 108 -4.63 9.94 24.66
CA ASN A 108 -3.27 10.33 24.99
C ASN A 108 -2.50 10.58 23.69
N MET A 109 -2.31 11.85 23.31
CA MET A 109 -1.62 12.23 22.07
C MET A 109 -0.12 11.94 22.09
N GLU A 110 0.50 11.91 23.28
CA GLU A 110 1.95 11.75 23.43
C GLU A 110 2.41 10.30 23.20
N ASN A 111 1.62 9.34 23.68
CA ASN A 111 1.98 7.92 23.63
C ASN A 111 1.24 7.12 22.54
N THR A 112 0.43 7.80 21.73
CA THR A 112 -0.29 7.21 20.60
C THR A 112 0.59 7.19 19.36
N ILE A 113 0.59 6.07 18.64
CA ILE A 113 1.35 5.90 17.41
C ILE A 113 0.42 6.14 16.22
N TYR A 114 0.86 7.02 15.32
CA TYR A 114 0.18 7.37 14.09
C TYR A 114 0.88 6.71 12.89
N HIS A 115 0.13 6.53 11.81
CA HIS A 115 0.68 6.15 10.52
C HIS A 115 0.01 6.96 9.40
N ASN A 116 0.71 7.09 8.28
CA ASN A 116 0.16 7.79 7.12
C ASN A 116 -1.01 7.00 6.53
N TYR A 117 -2.08 7.71 6.21
CA TYR A 117 -3.26 7.21 5.53
C TYR A 117 -3.53 8.08 4.31
N GLN A 118 -3.83 7.43 3.19
CA GLN A 118 -4.27 8.10 1.99
C GLN A 118 -5.32 7.25 1.30
N ARG A 119 -6.39 7.89 0.82
CA ARG A 119 -7.41 7.23 0.00
C ARG A 119 -7.26 7.69 -1.44
N ILE A 120 -7.24 6.73 -2.36
CA ILE A 120 -7.24 6.99 -3.79
C ILE A 120 -8.46 6.32 -4.41
N THR A 121 -8.92 6.84 -5.54
CA THR A 121 -9.94 6.21 -6.37
C THR A 121 -9.31 5.81 -7.69
N ILE A 122 -9.40 4.52 -8.01
CA ILE A 122 -8.98 3.96 -9.30
C ILE A 122 -10.20 3.75 -10.19
N GLN A 123 -10.02 4.00 -11.48
CA GLN A 123 -11.04 3.78 -12.50
C GLN A 123 -10.53 2.82 -13.55
N GLU A 124 -11.43 2.06 -14.16
CA GLU A 124 -11.08 1.20 -15.31
C GLU A 124 -10.39 2.02 -16.41
N SER A 125 -9.31 1.46 -16.96
CA SER A 125 -8.61 2.07 -18.09
C SER A 125 -9.58 2.23 -19.27
N PRO A 126 -9.62 3.38 -19.95
CA PRO A 126 -10.57 3.63 -21.03
C PRO A 126 -10.43 2.60 -22.17
N ASN A 127 -9.24 2.05 -22.36
CA ASN A 127 -8.95 1.02 -23.37
C ASN A 127 -9.60 -0.34 -23.05
N ALA A 128 -9.82 -0.66 -21.77
CA ALA A 128 -10.44 -1.92 -21.35
C ALA A 128 -11.98 -1.85 -21.33
N VAL A 129 -12.55 -0.64 -21.44
CA VAL A 129 -14.00 -0.44 -21.31
C VAL A 129 -14.68 -0.61 -22.68
N ALA A 130 -15.61 -1.56 -22.75
CA ALA A 130 -16.44 -1.76 -23.94
C ALA A 130 -17.19 -0.47 -24.35
N ALA A 131 -17.23 -0.20 -25.65
CA ALA A 131 -17.84 1.00 -26.22
C ALA A 131 -19.29 1.20 -25.74
N GLY A 132 -19.61 2.42 -25.33
CA GLY A 132 -20.95 2.80 -24.85
C GLY A 132 -21.24 2.45 -23.39
N ARG A 133 -20.30 1.84 -22.65
CA ARG A 133 -20.49 1.54 -21.22
C ARG A 133 -19.75 2.53 -20.34
N LEU A 134 -20.36 2.89 -19.21
CA LEU A 134 -19.73 3.75 -18.21
C LEU A 134 -18.61 2.99 -17.47
N PRO A 135 -17.44 3.60 -17.29
CA PRO A 135 -16.34 3.02 -16.52
C PRO A 135 -16.72 2.92 -15.05
N ARG A 136 -16.29 1.84 -14.40
CA ARG A 136 -16.46 1.69 -12.94
C ARG A 136 -15.22 2.17 -12.20
N SER A 137 -15.42 2.63 -10.97
CA SER A 137 -14.36 3.04 -10.07
C SER A 137 -14.44 2.27 -8.75
N LYS A 138 -13.28 2.17 -8.07
CA LYS A 138 -13.16 1.66 -6.71
C LYS A 138 -12.18 2.47 -5.89
N ASP A 139 -12.46 2.53 -4.60
CA ASP A 139 -11.57 3.17 -3.64
C ASP A 139 -10.51 2.17 -3.17
N VAL A 140 -9.30 2.68 -3.03
CA VAL A 140 -8.13 1.97 -2.54
C VAL A 140 -7.53 2.77 -1.38
N ILE A 141 -7.24 2.09 -0.28
CA ILE A 141 -6.59 2.66 0.89
C ILE A 141 -5.11 2.33 0.85
N LEU A 142 -4.29 3.38 0.92
CA LEU A 142 -2.83 3.32 1.00
C LEU A 142 -2.40 3.69 2.42
N LEU A 143 -1.41 2.96 2.95
CA LEU A 143 -0.93 3.13 4.31
C LEU A 143 0.58 3.21 4.36
N GLY A 144 1.10 4.08 5.23
CA GLY A 144 2.52 4.22 5.51
C GLY A 144 3.34 4.61 4.29
N ASP A 145 4.24 3.72 3.89
CA ASP A 145 5.17 3.81 2.74
C ASP A 145 4.48 3.81 1.38
N LEU A 146 3.22 3.36 1.29
CA LEU A 146 2.47 3.40 0.02
C LEU A 146 1.86 4.78 -0.26
N CYS A 147 1.78 5.66 0.73
CA CYS A 147 1.26 7.01 0.52
C CYS A 147 2.19 7.81 -0.42
N ASP A 148 1.60 8.68 -1.23
CA ASP A 148 2.27 9.52 -2.24
C ASP A 148 2.98 8.75 -3.37
N THR A 149 2.76 7.44 -3.48
CA THR A 149 3.38 6.64 -4.55
C THR A 149 2.78 6.92 -5.91
N CYS A 150 1.50 7.28 -6.00
CA CYS A 150 0.76 7.48 -7.25
C CYS A 150 0.11 8.88 -7.31
N LYS A 151 0.01 9.42 -8.52
CA LYS A 151 -0.61 10.72 -8.80
C LYS A 151 -1.87 10.54 -9.67
N PRO A 152 -2.83 11.48 -9.63
CA PRO A 152 -3.95 11.48 -10.57
C PRO A 152 -3.44 11.43 -12.02
N GLY A 153 -3.98 10.50 -12.81
CA GLY A 153 -3.57 10.23 -14.18
C GLY A 153 -2.64 9.03 -14.35
N ASP A 154 -1.98 8.55 -13.29
CA ASP A 154 -1.08 7.39 -13.36
C ASP A 154 -1.89 6.09 -13.62
N GLU A 155 -1.43 5.27 -14.56
CA GLU A 155 -1.92 3.90 -14.72
C GLU A 155 -1.18 2.95 -13.77
N ILE A 156 -1.93 2.34 -12.85
CA ILE A 156 -1.37 1.53 -11.78
C ILE A 156 -1.97 0.12 -11.76
N GLU A 157 -1.19 -0.79 -11.21
CA GLU A 157 -1.59 -2.13 -10.83
C GLU A 157 -1.53 -2.24 -9.32
N VAL A 158 -2.67 -2.54 -8.70
CA VAL A 158 -2.82 -2.65 -7.25
C VAL A 158 -2.97 -4.12 -6.89
N THR A 159 -2.10 -4.60 -6.01
CA THR A 159 -2.30 -5.85 -5.29
C THR A 159 -2.77 -5.53 -3.88
N GLY A 160 -3.90 -6.06 -3.46
CA GLY A 160 -4.50 -5.69 -2.18
C GLY A 160 -5.60 -6.65 -1.73
N VAL A 161 -6.08 -6.48 -0.51
CA VAL A 161 -7.18 -7.27 0.03
C VAL A 161 -8.49 -6.55 -0.24
N TYR A 162 -9.43 -7.22 -0.90
CA TYR A 162 -10.76 -6.68 -1.13
C TYR A 162 -11.59 -6.82 0.15
N SER A 163 -12.04 -5.69 0.69
CA SER A 163 -12.74 -5.64 1.97
C SER A 163 -14.04 -4.85 1.84
N ASN A 164 -14.87 -4.98 2.86
CA ASN A 164 -16.06 -4.16 3.01
C ASN A 164 -16.01 -3.39 4.33
N THR A 165 -16.59 -2.20 4.31
CA THR A 165 -16.82 -1.39 5.50
C THR A 165 -18.31 -1.21 5.69
N TYR A 166 -18.75 -1.27 6.93
CA TYR A 166 -20.13 -0.97 7.29
C TYR A 166 -20.29 0.53 7.45
N ASP A 167 -21.13 1.13 6.61
CA ASP A 167 -21.50 2.54 6.73
C ASP A 167 -22.98 2.65 7.10
N GLY A 168 -23.25 2.93 8.38
CA GLY A 168 -24.61 3.12 8.88
C GLY A 168 -25.37 4.24 8.18
N SER A 169 -24.67 5.22 7.59
CA SER A 169 -25.28 6.36 6.89
C SER A 169 -25.85 5.99 5.51
N MET A 170 -25.29 4.96 4.85
CA MET A 170 -25.78 4.48 3.56
C MET A 170 -27.05 3.65 3.68
N ASN A 171 -27.19 2.89 4.77
CA ASN A 171 -28.36 2.08 5.05
C ASN A 171 -29.64 2.94 5.11
N THR A 172 -29.54 4.12 5.74
CA THR A 172 -30.64 5.10 5.83
C THR A 172 -31.06 5.68 4.47
N LYS A 173 -30.13 5.78 3.50
CA LYS A 173 -30.40 6.36 2.17
C LYS A 173 -30.97 5.34 1.17
N GLN A 174 -30.59 4.07 1.29
CA GLN A 174 -30.99 3.04 0.33
C GLN A 174 -32.13 2.14 0.84
N GLY A 175 -32.40 2.12 2.15
CA GLY A 175 -33.49 1.32 2.74
C GLY A 175 -33.17 -0.17 2.88
N PHE A 176 -31.94 -0.57 2.58
CA PHE A 176 -31.39 -1.91 2.78
C PHE A 176 -29.91 -1.80 3.20
N PRO A 177 -29.38 -2.76 3.99
CA PRO A 177 -28.01 -2.70 4.48
C PRO A 177 -27.03 -2.91 3.33
N VAL A 178 -26.48 -1.81 2.83
CA VAL A 178 -25.43 -1.81 1.81
C VAL A 178 -24.08 -1.56 2.45
N PHE A 179 -23.13 -2.42 2.15
CA PHE A 179 -21.74 -2.26 2.53
C PHE A 179 -20.97 -1.55 1.43
N ASN A 180 -20.09 -0.63 1.82
CA ASN A 180 -19.10 -0.09 0.91
C ASN A 180 -17.95 -1.08 0.78
N THR A 181 -17.35 -1.13 -0.40
CA THR A 181 -16.23 -2.04 -0.66
C THR A 181 -15.00 -1.23 -0.98
N VAL A 182 -13.89 -1.58 -0.35
CA VAL A 182 -12.62 -0.87 -0.47
C VAL A 182 -11.48 -1.87 -0.59
N ILE A 183 -10.46 -1.51 -1.35
CA ILE A 183 -9.25 -2.33 -1.52
C ILE A 183 -8.19 -1.81 -0.55
N HIS A 184 -7.73 -2.64 0.38
CA HIS A 184 -6.54 -2.30 1.17
C HIS A 184 -5.30 -2.68 0.37
N ALA A 185 -4.56 -1.68 -0.09
CA ALA A 185 -3.38 -1.91 -0.91
C ALA A 185 -2.27 -2.58 -0.09
N ASN A 186 -1.75 -3.68 -0.62
CA ASN A 186 -0.52 -4.29 -0.16
C ASN A 186 0.66 -3.88 -1.03
N HIS A 187 0.49 -3.72 -2.34
CA HIS A 187 1.55 -3.32 -3.26
C HIS A 187 0.96 -2.54 -4.43
N ILE A 188 1.69 -1.53 -4.90
CA ILE A 188 1.35 -0.75 -6.09
C ILE A 188 2.52 -0.81 -7.06
N SER A 189 2.22 -1.12 -8.32
CA SER A 189 3.14 -1.00 -9.45
C SER A 189 2.59 0.04 -10.43
N LYS A 190 3.45 0.87 -11.01
CA LYS A 190 3.06 1.76 -12.11
C LYS A 190 3.34 1.08 -13.43
N LYS A 191 2.38 1.04 -14.36
CA LYS A 191 2.58 0.43 -15.68
C LYS A 191 3.52 1.24 -16.57
N ASP A 192 3.60 2.56 -16.39
CA ASP A 192 4.42 3.47 -17.21
C ASP A 192 5.92 3.48 -16.88
N LYS A 193 6.33 2.92 -15.73
CA LYS A 193 7.75 2.80 -15.42
C LYS A 193 8.31 1.55 -16.10
N ILE A 194 8.90 1.76 -17.28
CA ILE A 194 9.87 0.84 -17.88
C ILE A 194 10.80 0.34 -16.76
N ALA A 195 11.04 -0.96 -16.72
CA ALA A 195 11.77 -1.73 -15.71
C ALA A 195 13.22 -1.22 -15.47
N SER A 196 13.38 -0.04 -14.89
CA SER A 196 14.68 0.56 -14.55
C SER A 196 15.04 0.41 -13.07
N ASP A 197 14.13 -0.05 -12.20
CA ASP A 197 14.34 -0.03 -10.74
C ASP A 197 14.92 -1.34 -10.17
N SER A 198 15.11 -2.39 -10.96
CA SER A 198 15.78 -3.61 -10.50
C SER A 198 16.63 -4.23 -11.62
N LEU A 199 17.73 -3.55 -11.95
CA LEU A 199 18.84 -4.20 -12.65
C LEU A 199 19.39 -5.29 -11.73
N THR A 200 19.38 -6.54 -12.18
CA THR A 200 20.08 -7.60 -11.49
C THR A 200 21.59 -7.42 -11.65
N ASP A 201 22.39 -8.00 -10.75
CA ASP A 201 23.86 -7.98 -10.89
C ASP A 201 24.30 -8.58 -12.24
N GLU A 202 23.51 -9.53 -12.77
CA GLU A 202 23.68 -10.10 -14.12
C GLU A 202 23.44 -9.04 -15.21
N ASP A 203 22.37 -8.25 -15.13
CA ASP A 203 22.09 -7.18 -16.09
C ASP A 203 23.20 -6.10 -16.07
N ILE A 204 23.71 -5.78 -14.88
CA ILE A 204 24.82 -4.84 -14.69
C ILE A 204 26.08 -5.40 -15.36
N GLN A 205 26.38 -6.69 -15.14
CA GLN A 205 27.53 -7.34 -15.74
C GLN A 205 27.44 -7.35 -17.27
N VAL A 206 26.28 -7.67 -17.84
CA VAL A 206 26.05 -7.62 -19.29
C VAL A 206 26.25 -6.21 -19.84
N CYS A 207 25.80 -5.18 -19.12
CA CYS A 207 26.03 -3.79 -19.53
C CYS A 207 27.52 -3.43 -19.53
N LEU A 208 28.29 -3.87 -18.54
CA LEU A 208 29.73 -3.65 -18.46
C LEU A 208 30.48 -4.37 -19.59
N ASP A 209 30.14 -5.63 -19.85
CA ASP A 209 30.76 -6.43 -20.92
C ASP A 209 30.47 -5.82 -22.31
N LEU A 210 29.24 -5.33 -22.53
CA LEU A 210 28.87 -4.60 -23.74
C LEU A 210 29.67 -3.30 -23.89
N GLN A 211 29.85 -2.55 -22.80
CA GLN A 211 30.63 -1.32 -22.81
C GLN A 211 32.10 -1.58 -23.21
N GLU A 212 32.71 -2.63 -22.68
CA GLU A 212 34.09 -3.01 -23.01
C GLU A 212 34.22 -3.45 -24.48
N SER A 213 33.24 -4.21 -24.99
CA SER A 213 33.20 -4.61 -26.40
C SER A 213 33.06 -3.41 -27.37
N LEU A 214 32.30 -2.39 -26.99
CA LEU A 214 32.13 -1.15 -27.76
C LEU A 214 33.39 -0.29 -27.77
N GLN A 215 34.12 -0.22 -26.64
CA GLN A 215 35.43 0.44 -26.59
C GLN A 215 36.43 -0.25 -27.52
N ASN A 216 36.52 -1.59 -27.44
CA ASN A 216 37.38 -2.37 -28.33
C ASN A 216 37.01 -2.21 -29.81
N TRP A 217 35.72 -2.10 -30.13
CA TRP A 217 35.26 -1.83 -31.50
C TRP A 217 35.62 -0.42 -31.99
N ASN A 218 35.53 0.60 -31.14
CA ASN A 218 35.95 1.96 -31.49
C ASN A 218 37.47 2.08 -31.67
N ASP A 219 38.24 1.36 -30.86
CA ASP A 219 39.71 1.33 -30.95
C ASP A 219 40.18 0.57 -32.20
N THR A 220 39.46 -0.48 -32.63
CA THR A 220 39.76 -1.22 -33.86
C THR A 220 39.13 -0.61 -35.12
N GLY A 221 38.05 0.15 -34.98
CA GLY A 221 37.30 0.80 -36.07
C GLY A 221 38.01 1.97 -36.73
N ASN A 222 39.09 2.50 -36.13
CA ASN A 222 39.86 3.63 -36.69
C ASN A 222 40.98 3.22 -37.67
N LEU A 223 41.02 1.94 -38.10
CA LEU A 223 41.94 1.44 -39.14
C LEU A 223 41.41 1.60 -40.59
N ARG A 224 40.24 2.22 -40.81
CA ARG A 224 39.69 2.50 -42.15
C ARG A 224 40.24 3.79 -42.80
N SER A 225 41.56 4.00 -42.77
CA SER A 225 42.24 4.99 -43.62
C SER A 225 43.30 4.41 -44.56
N MET A 226 43.43 3.08 -44.67
CA MET A 226 44.41 2.41 -45.54
C MET A 226 43.86 1.80 -46.85
N CYS A 227 42.78 2.37 -47.42
CA CYS A 227 42.47 2.19 -48.85
C CYS A 227 42.58 3.53 -49.59
N LYS A 228 43.78 4.11 -49.56
CA LYS A 228 44.27 4.95 -50.67
C LYS A 228 45.32 4.14 -51.41
N LYS A 229 44.91 3.51 -52.50
CA LYS A 229 45.64 3.41 -53.77
C LYS A 229 44.75 2.75 -54.80
#